data_AF-V9IFM7-F1
#
_entry.id   AF-V9IFM7-F1
#
_cell.length_a   1.000
_cell.length_b   1.000
_cell.length_c   1.000
_cell.angle_alpha   90.00
_cell.angle_beta   90.00
_cell.angle_gamma   90.00
#
_symmetry.space_group_name_H-M   'P 1'
#
loop_
_entity.id
_entity.type
_entity.pdbx_description
1 polymer ?
#
loop_
_entity_poly.entity_id
_entity_poly.type
_entity_poly.pdbx_seq_one_letter_code
_entity_poly.pdbx_strand_id
1 'polypeptide(L)'
;MVILALKCIVQDHRHRNLHHFVRKPSVGLAQQQKLDGSFGDIRTTALVMQALEEIENEPADNWNRSAALAWLTSQQQTDGSFGDVRVTAEALLGIAPRGLASIRTLDCGQGFSETSSPKFTTNGNESAPVSSNRNDSISIFVISGTNTSNVTTGNNGTNGNNSNSGTNGNNATNTFNTNNTDGVIITNTTPIMVNVSYTLWVGSNVNETYSLIVTAPKNETFYEVMLLAAEMSPHFQFVASEWPNGHYVHTIAGYKEEPMSYHYWLLYRLNSPPDSTSPPGNQLVAPGGVDDLQISEGDHYLFWYKKL
;
A
#
# COMPACT_ATOMS: atom_id res chain seq x y z
N MET A 1 6.67 4.04 16.96
CA MET A 1 8.08 3.64 16.81
C MET A 1 9.01 4.09 17.93
N VAL A 2 9.15 5.39 18.25
CA VAL A 2 10.10 5.86 19.29
C VAL A 2 9.88 5.19 20.66
N ILE A 3 8.63 5.04 21.10
CA ILE A 3 8.29 4.36 22.36
C ILE A 3 8.79 2.91 22.37
N LEU A 4 8.59 2.16 21.27
CA LEU A 4 9.06 0.78 21.13
C LEU A 4 10.60 0.69 21.23
N ALA A 5 11.30 1.59 20.55
CA ALA A 5 12.77 1.64 20.59
C ALA A 5 13.30 1.97 22.00
N LEU A 6 12.74 3.00 22.64
CA LEU A 6 13.12 3.37 24.00
C LEU A 6 12.80 2.26 25.01
N LYS A 7 11.69 1.53 24.83
CA LYS A 7 11.37 0.37 25.66
C LYS A 7 12.43 -0.73 25.55
N CYS A 8 12.85 -1.06 24.33
CA CYS A 8 13.94 -2.01 24.10
C CYS A 8 15.20 -1.61 24.88
N ILE A 9 15.59 -0.32 24.82
CA ILE A 9 16.77 0.19 25.54
C ILE A 9 16.58 0.11 27.07
N VAL A 10 15.41 0.49 27.56
CA VAL A 10 15.07 0.46 29.00
C VAL A 10 15.10 -0.97 29.55
N GLN A 11 14.50 -1.92 28.83
CA GLN A 11 14.41 -3.33 29.23
C GLN A 11 15.78 -4.03 29.16
N ASP A 12 16.53 -3.83 28.06
CA ASP A 12 17.77 -4.56 27.80
C ASP A 12 18.98 -3.97 28.54
N HIS A 13 19.15 -2.65 28.45
CA HIS A 13 20.32 -1.97 29.00
C HIS A 13 20.09 -1.46 30.43
N ARG A 14 18.93 -1.71 31.04
CA ARG A 14 18.56 -1.27 32.41
C ARG A 14 18.73 0.24 32.65
N HIS A 15 18.55 1.06 31.61
CA HIS A 15 18.68 2.51 31.70
C HIS A 15 17.43 3.13 32.31
N ARG A 16 17.31 3.06 33.65
CA ARG A 16 16.11 3.52 34.38
C ARG A 16 15.79 5.00 34.17
N ASN A 17 16.78 5.83 33.86
CA ASN A 17 16.60 7.26 33.59
C ASN A 17 15.75 7.53 32.34
N LEU A 18 15.63 6.54 31.44
CA LEU A 18 14.83 6.66 30.22
C LEU A 18 13.34 6.31 30.42
N HIS A 19 12.96 5.78 31.59
CA HIS A 19 11.55 5.43 31.87
C HIS A 19 10.60 6.61 31.70
N HIS A 20 11.00 7.81 32.13
CA HIS A 20 10.16 9.00 32.00
C HIS A 20 9.90 9.38 30.53
N PHE A 21 10.90 9.17 29.65
CA PHE A 21 10.79 9.41 28.21
C PHE A 21 9.95 8.36 27.49
N VAL A 22 9.71 7.20 28.11
CA VAL A 22 8.73 6.22 27.64
C VAL A 22 7.34 6.56 28.18
N ARG A 23 7.24 6.83 29.48
CA ARG A 23 5.97 6.98 30.20
C ARG A 23 5.16 8.17 29.71
N LYS A 24 5.73 9.38 29.71
CA LYS A 24 4.99 10.60 29.39
C LYS A 24 4.45 10.61 27.95
N PRO A 25 5.24 10.24 26.92
CA PRO A 25 4.72 10.10 25.56
C PRO A 25 3.69 8.98 25.42
N SER A 26 3.83 7.87 26.16
CA SER A 26 2.85 6.78 26.09
C SER A 26 1.48 7.19 26.61
N VAL A 27 1.43 7.95 27.72
CA VAL A 27 0.16 8.50 28.24
C VAL A 27 -0.47 9.47 27.25
N GLY A 28 0.33 10.39 26.69
CA GLY A 28 -0.16 11.32 25.67
C GLY A 28 -0.68 10.62 24.41
N LEU A 29 -0.04 9.51 24.01
CA LEU A 29 -0.47 8.70 22.87
C LEU A 29 -1.76 7.93 23.17
N ALA A 30 -1.89 7.38 24.37
CA ALA A 30 -3.08 6.65 24.80
C ALA A 30 -4.34 7.56 24.80
N GLN A 31 -4.18 8.83 25.19
CA GLN A 31 -5.24 9.85 25.14
C GLN A 31 -5.70 10.22 23.71
N GLN A 32 -4.96 9.83 22.67
CA GLN A 32 -5.33 10.08 21.27
C GLN A 32 -6.26 9.01 20.70
N GLN A 33 -6.67 8.02 21.50
CA GLN A 33 -7.64 7.04 21.05
C GLN A 33 -8.96 7.71 20.71
N LYS A 34 -9.44 7.49 19.48
CA LYS A 34 -10.72 7.99 19.01
C LYS A 34 -11.88 7.19 19.61
N LEU A 35 -13.09 7.73 19.50
CA LEU A 35 -14.32 7.08 19.98
C LEU A 35 -14.62 5.74 19.29
N ASP A 36 -14.15 5.56 18.05
CA ASP A 36 -14.26 4.31 17.30
C ASP A 36 -13.23 3.26 17.73
N GLY A 37 -12.31 3.61 18.65
CA GLY A 37 -11.23 2.77 19.13
C GLY A 37 -9.91 2.92 18.37
N SER A 38 -9.89 3.63 17.24
CA SER A 38 -8.72 3.77 16.38
C SER A 38 -7.74 4.87 16.83
N PHE A 39 -6.54 4.87 16.24
CA PHE A 39 -5.56 5.94 16.38
C PHE A 39 -5.25 6.62 15.04
N GLY A 40 -6.22 6.65 14.11
CA GLY A 40 -5.99 7.16 12.76
C GLY A 40 -6.35 6.13 11.71
N ASP A 41 -5.32 5.54 11.10
CA ASP A 41 -5.42 4.51 10.07
C ASP A 41 -5.04 3.13 10.63
N ILE A 42 -5.08 2.09 9.79
CA ILE A 42 -4.75 0.70 10.16
C ILE A 42 -3.31 0.60 10.69
N ARG A 43 -2.36 1.28 10.04
CA ARG A 43 -0.93 1.23 10.38
C ARG A 43 -0.65 1.92 11.69
N THR A 44 -1.16 3.13 11.87
CA THR A 44 -0.99 3.91 13.09
C THR A 44 -1.63 3.17 14.25
N THR A 45 -2.86 2.66 14.08
CA THR A 45 -3.56 1.88 15.10
C THR A 45 -2.75 0.65 15.50
N ALA A 46 -2.27 -0.15 14.55
CA ALA A 46 -1.48 -1.34 14.84
C ALA A 46 -0.13 -1.03 15.53
N LEU A 47 0.57 0.04 15.11
CA LEU A 47 1.82 0.47 15.73
C LEU A 47 1.62 1.02 17.15
N VAL A 48 0.52 1.74 17.38
CA VAL A 48 0.17 2.26 18.71
C VAL A 48 -0.20 1.12 19.65
N MET A 49 -0.95 0.12 19.18
CA MET A 49 -1.25 -1.08 19.95
C MET A 49 0.04 -1.76 20.44
N GLN A 50 1.00 -2.00 19.54
CA GLN A 50 2.31 -2.55 19.94
C GLN A 50 3.06 -1.65 20.94
N ALA A 51 3.02 -0.33 20.74
CA ALA A 51 3.69 0.62 21.62
C ALA A 51 3.10 0.62 23.04
N LEU A 52 1.80 0.36 23.18
CA LEU A 52 1.06 0.44 24.45
C LEU A 52 0.86 -0.91 25.14
N GLU A 53 0.93 -2.04 24.42
CA GLU A 53 0.69 -3.40 24.92
C GLU A 53 1.57 -3.79 26.12
N GLU A 54 2.84 -3.37 26.16
CA GLU A 54 3.74 -3.74 27.26
C GLU A 54 3.71 -2.77 28.47
N ILE A 55 2.72 -1.88 28.56
CA ILE A 55 2.53 -0.99 29.73
C ILE A 55 1.63 -1.63 30.79
N GLU A 56 1.23 -2.90 30.59
CA GLU A 56 0.29 -3.66 31.45
C GLU A 56 0.66 -3.78 32.95
N ASN A 57 1.85 -3.30 33.38
CA ASN A 57 2.22 -3.20 34.80
C ASN A 57 1.98 -1.81 35.43
N GLU A 58 1.44 -0.85 34.68
CA GLU A 58 1.00 0.47 35.14
C GLU A 58 -0.51 0.61 34.86
N PRO A 59 -1.27 1.36 35.68
CA PRO A 59 -2.72 1.21 35.76
C PRO A 59 -3.41 1.27 34.39
N ALA A 60 -4.27 0.28 34.17
CA ALA A 60 -4.98 -0.09 32.95
C ALA A 60 -5.97 0.97 32.40
N ASP A 61 -5.87 2.22 32.83
CA ASP A 61 -6.85 3.28 32.58
C ASP A 61 -6.49 4.22 31.41
N ASN A 62 -5.44 3.93 30.65
CA ASN A 62 -4.96 4.90 29.66
C ASN A 62 -5.54 4.71 28.25
N TRP A 63 -5.99 3.50 27.86
CA TRP A 63 -6.61 3.24 26.56
C TRP A 63 -7.36 1.91 26.52
N ASN A 64 -8.31 1.77 25.60
CA ASN A 64 -9.14 0.59 25.41
C ASN A 64 -8.60 -0.30 24.28
N ARG A 65 -7.78 -1.31 24.64
CA ARG A 65 -7.23 -2.29 23.68
C ARG A 65 -8.31 -3.08 22.93
N SER A 66 -9.38 -3.47 23.62
CA SER A 66 -10.48 -4.24 23.03
C SER A 66 -11.20 -3.45 21.94
N ALA A 67 -11.41 -2.14 22.14
CA ALA A 67 -12.00 -1.26 21.12
C ALA A 67 -11.08 -1.13 19.90
N ALA A 68 -9.77 -0.95 20.10
CA ALA A 68 -8.80 -0.87 19.00
C ALA A 68 -8.72 -2.18 18.21
N LEU A 69 -8.75 -3.32 18.90
CA LEU A 69 -8.78 -4.65 18.28
C LEU A 69 -10.06 -4.87 17.46
N ALA A 70 -11.22 -4.50 18.03
CA ALA A 70 -12.51 -4.61 17.35
C ALA A 70 -12.54 -3.73 16.09
N TRP A 71 -12.03 -2.50 16.20
CA TRP A 71 -11.88 -1.60 15.05
C TRP A 71 -10.96 -2.19 13.98
N LEU A 72 -9.76 -2.67 14.33
CA LEU A 72 -8.86 -3.31 13.36
C LEU A 72 -9.51 -4.53 12.70
N THR A 73 -10.14 -5.40 13.47
CA THR A 73 -10.82 -6.59 12.94
C THR A 73 -11.93 -6.19 11.97
N SER A 74 -12.64 -5.08 12.22
CA SER A 74 -13.66 -4.56 11.30
C SER A 74 -13.10 -4.04 9.96
N GLN A 75 -11.80 -3.71 9.89
CA GLN A 75 -11.11 -3.30 8.66
C GLN A 75 -10.63 -4.48 7.82
N GLN A 76 -10.73 -5.72 8.33
CA GLN A 76 -10.32 -6.91 7.60
C GLN A 76 -11.29 -7.20 6.46
N GLN A 77 -10.75 -7.47 5.27
CA GLN A 77 -11.53 -7.85 4.10
C GLN A 77 -12.01 -9.31 4.18
N THR A 78 -12.91 -9.70 3.29
CA THR A 78 -13.49 -11.06 3.26
C THR A 78 -12.47 -12.15 2.97
N ASP A 79 -11.35 -11.80 2.32
CA ASP A 79 -10.20 -12.67 2.07
C ASP A 79 -9.23 -12.74 3.26
N GLY A 80 -9.49 -11.99 4.34
CA GLY A 80 -8.65 -11.89 5.52
C GLY A 80 -7.51 -10.86 5.42
N SER A 81 -7.37 -10.18 4.27
CA SER A 81 -6.34 -9.16 4.08
C SER A 81 -6.77 -7.80 4.62
N PHE A 82 -5.80 -6.88 4.70
CA PHE A 82 -6.05 -5.46 4.97
C PHE A 82 -5.78 -4.58 3.72
N GLY A 83 -5.96 -5.16 2.53
CA GLY A 83 -5.80 -4.48 1.23
C GLY A 83 -4.46 -4.71 0.56
N ASP A 84 -3.34 -4.54 1.27
CA ASP A 84 -2.02 -4.85 0.73
C ASP A 84 -1.18 -5.69 1.71
N VAL A 85 -0.13 -6.34 1.20
CA VAL A 85 0.74 -7.23 2.00
C VAL A 85 1.40 -6.49 3.16
N ARG A 86 1.75 -5.21 2.97
CA ARG A 86 2.44 -4.37 3.95
C ARG A 86 1.49 -3.95 5.08
N VAL A 87 0.29 -3.45 4.75
CA VAL A 87 -0.76 -3.13 5.73
C VAL A 87 -1.16 -4.38 6.48
N THR A 88 -1.31 -5.51 5.77
CA THR A 88 -1.65 -6.80 6.38
C THR A 88 -0.58 -7.24 7.38
N ALA A 89 0.71 -7.14 7.03
CA ALA A 89 1.80 -7.47 7.94
C ALA A 89 1.82 -6.56 9.19
N GLU A 90 1.60 -5.26 9.02
CA GLU A 90 1.55 -4.33 10.15
C GLU A 90 0.35 -4.54 11.05
N ALA A 91 -0.85 -4.73 10.46
CA ALA A 91 -2.06 -5.07 11.20
C ALA A 91 -1.88 -6.35 11.99
N LEU A 92 -1.27 -7.38 11.40
CA LEU A 92 -1.00 -8.64 12.06
C LEU A 92 -0.08 -8.46 13.28
N LEU A 93 0.96 -7.63 13.18
CA LEU A 93 1.84 -7.32 14.31
C LEU A 93 1.14 -6.56 15.44
N GLY A 94 0.07 -5.81 15.15
CA GLY A 94 -0.75 -5.15 16.17
C GLY A 94 -1.80 -6.05 16.82
N ILE A 95 -2.29 -7.06 16.08
CA ILE A 95 -3.29 -8.03 16.55
C ILE A 95 -2.64 -9.18 17.32
N ALA A 96 -1.42 -9.55 16.93
CA ALA A 96 -0.69 -10.65 17.53
C ALA A 96 -0.48 -10.41 19.03
N PRO A 97 -0.54 -11.46 19.87
CA PRO A 97 -0.29 -11.34 21.30
C PRO A 97 1.18 -11.01 21.63
N ARG A 98 2.04 -10.96 20.62
CA ARG A 98 3.46 -10.62 20.72
C ARG A 98 3.81 -9.63 19.63
N GLY A 99 4.13 -8.40 20.01
CA GLY A 99 4.63 -7.37 19.10
C GLY A 99 6.15 -7.45 18.87
N LEU A 100 6.69 -6.41 18.24
CA LEU A 100 8.12 -6.31 17.87
C LEU A 100 9.10 -6.45 19.05
N ALA A 101 8.69 -6.11 20.27
CA ALA A 101 9.55 -6.24 21.46
C ALA A 101 9.82 -7.71 21.84
N SER A 102 8.97 -8.64 21.41
CA SER A 102 9.16 -10.09 21.64
C SER A 102 10.13 -10.76 20.66
N ILE A 103 10.69 -10.02 19.68
CA ILE A 103 11.49 -10.59 18.58
C ILE A 103 12.68 -11.47 19.07
N ARG A 104 13.28 -11.13 20.21
CA ARG A 104 14.41 -11.89 20.80
C ARG A 104 13.99 -13.22 21.41
N THR A 105 12.71 -13.35 21.76
CA THR A 105 12.13 -14.57 22.36
C THR A 105 11.41 -15.42 21.32
N LEU A 106 11.55 -15.09 20.03
CA LEU A 106 11.03 -15.91 18.95
C LEU A 106 11.79 -17.24 18.95
N ASP A 107 11.03 -18.31 19.13
CA ASP A 107 11.53 -19.66 18.90
C ASP A 107 11.40 -19.96 17.40
N CYS A 108 12.53 -19.95 16.69
CA CYS A 108 12.59 -20.32 15.26
C CYS A 108 12.53 -21.84 15.03
N GLY A 109 12.30 -22.62 16.09
CA GLY A 109 12.04 -24.04 16.01
C GLY A 109 13.30 -24.88 16.19
N GLN A 110 13.38 -25.52 17.35
CA GLN A 110 13.89 -26.88 17.49
C GLN A 110 12.73 -27.86 17.79
N GLY A 111 11.55 -27.64 17.18
CA GLY A 111 10.34 -28.39 17.54
C GLY A 111 9.18 -28.40 16.54
N PHE A 112 9.37 -28.02 15.26
CA PHE A 112 8.37 -28.30 14.22
C PHE A 112 8.47 -29.76 13.75
N SER A 113 8.24 -30.70 14.66
CA SER A 113 7.83 -32.04 14.24
C SER A 113 6.34 -31.96 13.94
N GLU A 114 6.02 -32.03 12.66
CA GLU A 114 4.70 -32.12 12.03
C GLU A 114 3.55 -32.50 12.98
N THR A 115 2.98 -31.54 13.70
CA THR A 115 1.59 -31.61 14.18
C THR A 115 1.14 -30.22 14.62
N SER A 116 0.05 -29.76 14.00
CA SER A 116 -0.73 -28.55 14.31
C SER A 116 -0.07 -27.19 14.12
N SER A 117 -0.52 -26.48 13.07
CA SER A 117 -0.48 -25.02 12.99
C SER A 117 -1.05 -24.40 14.28
N PRO A 118 -0.50 -23.27 14.77
CA PRO A 118 -1.02 -22.63 15.97
C PRO A 118 -2.45 -22.16 15.71
N LYS A 119 -3.43 -22.86 16.28
CA LYS A 119 -4.82 -22.43 16.30
C LYS A 119 -4.92 -21.26 17.28
N PHE A 120 -5.27 -20.08 16.78
CA PHE A 120 -5.87 -19.04 17.62
C PHE A 120 -7.19 -19.60 18.15
N THR A 121 -7.26 -19.86 19.45
CA THR A 121 -8.44 -20.42 20.11
C THR A 121 -9.52 -19.34 20.20
N THR A 122 -10.53 -19.41 19.34
CA THR A 122 -11.83 -18.79 19.58
C THR A 122 -12.62 -19.71 20.51
N ASN A 123 -12.95 -19.20 21.70
CA ASN A 123 -13.86 -19.87 22.62
C ASN A 123 -15.26 -19.96 21.99
N GLY A 124 -15.71 -21.18 21.71
CA GLY A 124 -17.06 -21.48 21.26
C GLY A 124 -17.28 -22.98 21.29
N ASN A 125 -18.22 -23.41 22.13
CA ASN A 125 -18.58 -24.81 22.33
C ASN A 125 -19.12 -25.48 21.06
N GLU A 126 -18.99 -26.81 21.08
CA GLU A 126 -19.62 -27.83 20.22
C GLU A 126 -18.84 -28.33 19.00
N SER A 127 -18.50 -29.61 19.14
CA SER A 127 -17.90 -30.53 18.21
C SER A 127 -18.89 -31.03 17.15
N ALA A 128 -18.52 -30.92 15.88
CA ALA A 128 -18.99 -31.80 14.82
C ALA A 128 -17.83 -32.09 13.85
N PRO A 129 -17.55 -33.35 13.49
CA PRO A 129 -16.50 -33.69 12.54
C PRO A 129 -17.05 -33.52 11.11
N VAL A 130 -16.45 -32.61 10.33
CA VAL A 130 -16.68 -32.56 8.88
C VAL A 130 -15.56 -33.33 8.19
N SER A 131 -15.97 -34.33 7.40
CA SER A 131 -15.14 -35.25 6.66
C SER A 131 -14.27 -34.54 5.62
N SER A 132 -12.96 -34.77 5.70
CA SER A 132 -11.99 -34.41 4.67
C SER A 132 -12.03 -35.43 3.54
N ASN A 133 -12.52 -35.01 2.37
CA ASN A 133 -12.24 -35.67 1.10
C ASN A 133 -11.98 -34.60 0.04
N ARG A 134 -10.71 -34.24 -0.14
CA ARG A 134 -10.20 -33.86 -1.46
C ARG A 134 -8.68 -33.98 -1.48
N ASN A 135 -8.23 -34.99 -2.23
CA ASN A 135 -6.89 -35.03 -2.80
C ASN A 135 -6.80 -33.88 -3.80
N ASP A 136 -5.74 -33.06 -3.71
CA ASP A 136 -5.05 -32.54 -4.88
C ASP A 136 -3.60 -32.23 -4.49
N SER A 137 -2.73 -33.12 -4.94
CA SER A 137 -1.28 -32.97 -4.97
C SER A 137 -0.91 -32.00 -6.09
N ILE A 138 -0.40 -30.81 -5.74
CA ILE A 138 0.36 -29.98 -6.67
C ILE A 138 1.70 -29.65 -5.99
N SER A 139 2.73 -30.39 -6.39
CA SER A 139 4.12 -30.16 -5.99
C SER A 139 4.67 -28.94 -6.74
N ILE A 140 4.93 -27.85 -6.00
CA ILE A 140 5.63 -26.68 -6.50
C ILE A 140 7.12 -27.01 -6.52
N PHE A 141 7.71 -27.08 -7.73
CA PHE A 141 9.15 -27.24 -7.91
C PHE A 141 9.88 -25.94 -7.57
N VAL A 142 10.81 -26.04 -6.61
CA VAL A 142 11.73 -24.97 -6.23
C VAL A 142 12.92 -25.01 -7.19
N ILE A 143 13.06 -24.01 -8.06
CA ILE A 143 14.26 -23.84 -8.90
C ILE A 143 15.30 -23.06 -8.07
N SER A 144 16.29 -23.78 -7.55
CA SER A 144 17.50 -23.19 -6.99
C SER A 144 18.48 -22.83 -8.10
N GLY A 145 18.84 -21.55 -8.19
CA GLY A 145 19.87 -21.06 -9.09
C GLY A 145 21.27 -21.42 -8.59
N THR A 146 22.05 -22.08 -9.44
CA THR A 146 23.52 -22.10 -9.32
C THR A 146 24.14 -21.87 -10.70
N ASN A 147 25.02 -20.88 -10.76
CA ASN A 147 25.84 -20.53 -11.92
C ASN A 147 26.95 -21.57 -12.12
N THR A 148 27.14 -22.06 -13.35
CA THR A 148 28.47 -22.36 -13.89
C THR A 148 28.47 -22.22 -15.41
N SER A 149 29.41 -21.40 -15.87
CA SER A 149 29.84 -21.15 -17.24
C SER A 149 30.27 -22.39 -18.02
N ASN A 150 30.01 -22.42 -19.34
CA ASN A 150 31.06 -22.60 -20.34
C ASN A 150 30.61 -22.29 -21.79
N VAL A 151 31.54 -21.63 -22.46
CA VAL A 151 31.72 -21.23 -23.87
C VAL A 151 31.53 -22.37 -24.89
N THR A 152 30.92 -22.08 -26.06
CA THR A 152 31.48 -22.23 -27.44
C THR A 152 30.43 -21.84 -28.50
N THR A 153 30.56 -20.72 -29.23
CA THR A 153 31.08 -20.55 -30.61
C THR A 153 30.37 -21.33 -31.74
N GLY A 154 29.85 -20.62 -32.77
CA GLY A 154 29.56 -21.23 -34.09
C GLY A 154 28.54 -20.54 -35.02
N ASN A 155 28.94 -19.44 -35.66
CA ASN A 155 28.59 -18.90 -37.00
C ASN A 155 27.28 -19.25 -37.77
N ASN A 156 26.57 -18.17 -38.14
CA ASN A 156 26.37 -17.60 -39.50
C ASN A 156 25.87 -18.47 -40.69
N GLY A 157 24.78 -18.04 -41.34
CA GLY A 157 24.35 -18.56 -42.65
C GLY A 157 22.99 -18.03 -43.15
N THR A 158 23.07 -17.09 -44.10
CA THR A 158 22.05 -16.32 -44.85
C THR A 158 21.20 -17.08 -45.92
N ASN A 159 20.18 -16.35 -46.44
CA ASN A 159 19.43 -16.48 -47.73
C ASN A 159 18.24 -17.46 -47.78
N GLY A 160 17.07 -17.19 -48.38
CA GLY A 160 16.53 -16.06 -49.15
C GLY A 160 15.15 -16.42 -49.77
N ASN A 161 14.30 -15.41 -50.01
CA ASN A 161 13.09 -15.27 -50.87
C ASN A 161 12.29 -16.50 -51.38
N ASN A 162 10.94 -16.42 -51.34
CA ASN A 162 10.10 -16.10 -52.52
C ASN A 162 8.59 -15.93 -52.19
N SER A 163 7.90 -15.09 -52.96
CA SER A 163 6.45 -14.78 -52.90
C SER A 163 5.69 -15.37 -54.10
N ASN A 164 4.43 -15.82 -53.90
CA ASN A 164 3.24 -15.73 -54.80
C ASN A 164 2.12 -16.64 -54.22
N SER A 165 0.88 -16.21 -53.94
CA SER A 165 -0.23 -15.65 -54.75
C SER A 165 -1.20 -16.70 -55.35
N GLY A 166 -2.51 -16.53 -55.08
CA GLY A 166 -3.67 -17.09 -55.82
C GLY A 166 -4.45 -18.22 -55.12
N THR A 167 -5.61 -18.01 -54.48
CA THR A 167 -7.02 -17.85 -54.96
C THR A 167 -7.87 -19.14 -55.16
N ASN A 168 -9.11 -19.08 -54.64
CA ASN A 168 -10.32 -19.93 -54.86
C ASN A 168 -10.31 -21.38 -54.32
N GLY A 169 -11.37 -21.96 -53.75
CA GLY A 169 -12.75 -21.55 -53.48
C GLY A 169 -13.62 -22.80 -53.19
N ASN A 170 -14.48 -22.69 -52.16
CA ASN A 170 -15.81 -23.29 -51.96
C ASN A 170 -16.04 -24.75 -51.45
N ASN A 171 -16.88 -24.77 -50.41
CA ASN A 171 -17.98 -25.69 -50.07
C ASN A 171 -17.72 -27.04 -49.38
N ALA A 172 -18.04 -27.06 -48.08
CA ALA A 172 -18.87 -28.12 -47.50
C ALA A 172 -19.76 -27.54 -46.39
N THR A 173 -21.05 -27.44 -46.70
CA THR A 173 -22.17 -27.32 -45.77
C THR A 173 -22.14 -28.44 -44.73
N ASN A 174 -22.24 -28.11 -43.45
CA ASN A 174 -22.96 -28.99 -42.54
C ASN A 174 -23.70 -28.20 -41.47
N THR A 175 -25.01 -28.31 -41.54
CA THR A 175 -26.01 -27.70 -40.68
C THR A 175 -26.22 -28.61 -39.48
N PHE A 176 -25.91 -28.14 -38.27
CA PHE A 176 -26.54 -28.64 -37.05
C PHE A 176 -26.92 -27.46 -36.17
N ASN A 177 -28.22 -27.18 -36.19
CA ASN A 177 -28.93 -26.36 -35.21
C ASN A 177 -29.03 -27.14 -33.90
N THR A 178 -28.58 -26.55 -32.79
CA THR A 178 -29.28 -26.65 -31.51
C THR A 178 -28.88 -25.49 -30.62
N ASN A 179 -29.90 -24.73 -30.23
CA ASN A 179 -29.81 -23.54 -29.39
C ASN A 179 -29.28 -23.88 -28.00
N ASN A 180 -28.28 -23.15 -27.52
CA ASN A 180 -28.28 -22.68 -26.15
C ASN A 180 -27.50 -21.37 -26.06
N THR A 181 -28.21 -20.37 -25.56
CA THR A 181 -27.75 -19.02 -25.28
C THR A 181 -26.73 -19.03 -24.16
N ASP A 182 -25.49 -18.69 -24.48
CA ASP A 182 -24.61 -17.95 -23.57
C ASP A 182 -23.93 -16.89 -24.42
N GLY A 183 -24.62 -15.76 -24.54
CA GLY A 183 -24.05 -14.56 -25.16
C GLY A 183 -22.84 -14.14 -24.34
N VAL A 184 -21.65 -14.42 -24.86
CA VAL A 184 -20.44 -13.71 -24.47
C VAL A 184 -20.67 -12.26 -24.89
N ILE A 185 -21.22 -11.46 -23.98
CA ILE A 185 -21.20 -10.01 -24.08
C ILE A 185 -19.75 -9.62 -23.87
N ILE A 186 -18.98 -9.57 -24.97
CA ILE A 186 -17.76 -8.77 -25.00
C ILE A 186 -18.26 -7.33 -24.94
N THR A 187 -18.36 -6.79 -23.73
CA THR A 187 -18.48 -5.34 -23.57
C THR A 187 -17.17 -4.75 -24.06
N ASN A 188 -17.13 -4.32 -25.32
CA ASN A 188 -16.18 -3.30 -25.75
C ASN A 188 -16.60 -1.97 -25.08
N THR A 189 -16.49 -1.91 -23.75
CA THR A 189 -16.69 -0.70 -22.98
C THR A 189 -15.46 0.14 -23.18
N THR A 190 -15.60 1.21 -23.97
CA THR A 190 -14.66 2.31 -23.99
C THR A 190 -14.42 2.78 -22.54
N PRO A 191 -13.16 2.94 -22.11
CA PRO A 191 -12.87 3.38 -20.76
C PRO A 191 -13.54 4.73 -20.50
N ILE A 192 -14.27 4.84 -19.38
CA ILE A 192 -14.87 6.11 -18.95
C ILE A 192 -13.72 7.03 -18.59
N MET A 193 -13.60 8.16 -19.26
CA MET A 193 -12.58 9.16 -18.94
C MET A 193 -13.09 10.12 -17.88
N VAL A 194 -12.20 10.57 -17.00
CA VAL A 194 -12.47 11.59 -15.99
C VAL A 194 -11.49 12.75 -16.12
N ASN A 195 -11.97 13.95 -15.77
CA ASN A 195 -11.17 15.16 -15.73
C ASN A 195 -10.80 15.51 -14.28
N VAL A 196 -9.51 15.74 -14.07
CA VAL A 196 -8.98 16.17 -12.77
C VAL A 196 -8.17 17.45 -12.94
N SER A 197 -8.20 18.30 -11.92
CA SER A 197 -7.36 19.49 -11.87
C SER A 197 -6.05 19.16 -11.16
N TYR A 198 -4.92 19.44 -11.80
CA TYR A 198 -3.60 19.28 -11.21
C TYR A 198 -2.91 20.64 -11.13
N THR A 199 -2.66 21.10 -9.90
CA THR A 199 -2.03 22.39 -9.60
C THR A 199 -0.70 22.20 -8.87
N LEU A 200 0.28 23.05 -9.18
CA LEU A 200 1.57 23.16 -8.50
C LEU A 200 1.67 24.54 -7.86
N TRP A 201 2.06 24.59 -6.59
CA TRP A 201 2.47 25.80 -5.90
C TRP A 201 3.93 25.70 -5.49
N VAL A 202 4.70 26.76 -5.72
CA VAL A 202 6.10 26.84 -5.31
C VAL A 202 6.30 28.00 -4.33
N GLY A 203 6.95 27.70 -3.20
CA GLY A 203 7.24 28.65 -2.13
C GLY A 203 6.14 28.68 -1.07
N SER A 204 6.54 28.96 0.18
CA SER A 204 5.61 29.06 1.31
C SER A 204 4.58 30.19 1.15
N ASN A 205 4.88 31.20 0.34
CA ASN A 205 3.96 32.29 0.01
C ASN A 205 3.30 32.12 -1.37
N VAL A 206 3.38 30.92 -1.96
CA VAL A 206 2.79 30.60 -3.28
C VAL A 206 3.32 31.58 -4.35
N ASN A 207 4.63 31.64 -4.49
CA ASN A 207 5.32 32.56 -5.40
C ASN A 207 5.03 32.22 -6.87
N GLU A 208 4.96 30.93 -7.18
CA GLU A 208 4.67 30.43 -8.53
C GLU A 208 3.50 29.47 -8.47
N THR A 209 2.64 29.54 -9.48
CA THR A 209 1.47 28.67 -9.62
C THR A 209 1.35 28.17 -11.05
N TYR A 210 1.24 26.86 -11.21
CA TYR A 210 0.97 26.20 -12.49
C TYR A 210 -0.27 25.32 -12.32
N SER A 211 -1.16 25.30 -13.31
CA SER A 211 -2.36 24.47 -13.25
C SER A 211 -2.72 23.98 -14.63
N LEU A 212 -3.19 22.73 -14.71
CA LEU A 212 -3.76 22.16 -15.91
C LEU A 212 -4.87 21.17 -15.54
N ILE A 213 -5.68 20.81 -16.54
CA ILE A 213 -6.69 19.77 -16.43
C ILE A 213 -6.18 18.56 -17.20
N VAL A 214 -6.13 17.41 -16.54
CA VAL A 214 -5.75 16.13 -17.15
C VAL A 214 -6.98 15.27 -17.32
N THR A 215 -7.12 14.68 -18.51
CA THR A 215 -8.14 13.68 -18.80
C THR A 215 -7.51 12.30 -18.79
N ALA A 216 -7.98 11.42 -17.91
CA ALA A 216 -7.43 10.07 -17.72
C ALA A 216 -8.56 9.04 -17.52
N PRO A 217 -8.33 7.74 -17.77
CA PRO A 217 -9.31 6.70 -17.49
C PRO A 217 -9.73 6.69 -16.02
N LYS A 218 -11.01 6.43 -15.77
CA LYS A 218 -11.56 6.30 -14.42
C LYS A 218 -10.92 5.11 -13.71
N ASN A 219 -10.58 5.29 -12.43
CA ASN A 219 -9.87 4.34 -11.56
C ASN A 219 -8.36 4.21 -11.79
N GLU A 220 -7.74 5.12 -12.53
CA GLU A 220 -6.29 5.26 -12.54
C GLU A 220 -5.75 5.88 -11.24
N THR A 221 -4.46 5.74 -11.02
CA THR A 221 -3.75 6.37 -9.90
C THR A 221 -3.37 7.81 -10.25
N PHE A 222 -3.09 8.61 -9.23
CA PHE A 222 -2.60 9.97 -9.45
C PHE A 222 -1.20 9.98 -10.10
N TYR A 223 -0.42 8.92 -9.94
CA TYR A 223 0.87 8.77 -10.64
C TYR A 223 0.72 8.81 -12.16
N GLU A 224 -0.29 8.14 -12.72
CA GLU A 224 -0.58 8.18 -14.17
C GLU A 224 -0.97 9.59 -14.64
N VAL A 225 -1.73 10.32 -13.82
CA VAL A 225 -2.06 11.73 -14.09
C VAL A 225 -0.79 12.59 -14.15
N MET A 226 0.20 12.33 -13.30
CA MET A 226 1.47 13.05 -13.33
C MET A 226 2.27 12.76 -14.60
N LEU A 227 2.29 11.50 -15.07
CA LEU A 227 2.95 11.13 -16.33
C LEU A 227 2.32 11.89 -17.51
N LEU A 228 0.98 11.88 -17.61
CA LEU A 228 0.25 12.62 -18.64
C LEU A 228 0.51 14.14 -18.55
N ALA A 229 0.51 14.70 -17.35
CA ALA A 229 0.79 16.12 -17.15
C ALA A 229 2.22 16.52 -17.59
N ALA A 230 3.21 15.65 -17.34
CA ALA A 230 4.59 15.86 -17.74
C ALA A 230 4.78 15.87 -19.26
N GLU A 231 3.96 15.13 -20.01
CA GLU A 231 3.91 15.19 -21.48
C GLU A 231 3.25 16.49 -21.98
N MET A 232 2.24 16.98 -21.26
CA MET A 232 1.50 18.19 -21.64
C MET A 232 2.27 19.49 -21.39
N SER A 233 3.10 19.54 -20.35
CA SER A 233 3.81 20.76 -19.98
C SER A 233 5.15 20.48 -19.27
N PRO A 234 6.22 21.20 -19.63
CA PRO A 234 7.53 21.04 -18.99
C PRO A 234 7.50 21.41 -17.49
N HIS A 235 6.56 22.26 -17.06
CA HIS A 235 6.40 22.60 -15.64
C HIS A 235 5.92 21.43 -14.79
N PHE A 236 5.38 20.37 -15.40
CA PHE A 236 4.89 19.18 -14.71
C PHE A 236 5.83 17.99 -14.83
N GLN A 237 7.00 18.16 -15.45
CA GLN A 237 8.05 17.15 -15.40
C GLN A 237 8.49 16.92 -13.96
N PHE A 238 8.64 15.65 -13.60
CA PHE A 238 8.99 15.24 -12.25
C PHE A 238 10.00 14.10 -12.26
N VAL A 239 10.62 13.86 -11.11
CA VAL A 239 11.47 12.71 -10.84
C VAL A 239 10.97 12.01 -9.59
N ALA A 240 10.82 10.70 -9.69
CA ALA A 240 10.43 9.83 -8.61
C ALA A 240 11.45 8.71 -8.40
N SER A 241 11.57 8.23 -7.16
CA SER A 241 12.30 7.02 -6.81
C SER A 241 11.32 5.92 -6.48
N GLU A 242 11.59 4.68 -6.89
CA GLU A 242 10.79 3.52 -6.49
C GLU A 242 11.17 3.09 -5.06
N TRP A 243 10.15 2.92 -4.22
CA TRP A 243 10.27 2.36 -2.89
C TRP A 243 9.33 1.16 -2.75
N PRO A 244 9.50 0.28 -1.74
CA PRO A 244 8.57 -0.82 -1.49
C PRO A 244 7.12 -0.39 -1.26
N ASN A 245 6.89 0.91 -1.03
CA ASN A 245 5.57 1.52 -0.83
C ASN A 245 5.05 2.34 -2.01
N GLY A 246 5.68 2.24 -3.18
CA GLY A 246 5.31 2.99 -4.38
C GLY A 246 6.36 4.05 -4.75
N HIS A 247 5.98 4.95 -5.63
CA HIS A 247 6.80 6.02 -6.14
C HIS A 247 6.86 7.19 -5.16
N TYR A 248 8.07 7.54 -4.76
CA TYR A 248 8.35 8.74 -3.99
C TYR A 248 8.76 9.88 -4.93
N VAL A 249 7.86 10.83 -5.15
CA VAL A 249 8.13 12.02 -5.96
C VAL A 249 8.94 13.02 -5.14
N HIS A 250 10.15 13.34 -5.60
CA HIS A 250 11.07 14.22 -4.86
C HIS A 250 11.50 15.45 -5.67
N THR A 251 11.06 15.58 -6.92
CA THR A 251 11.37 16.73 -7.77
C THR A 251 10.25 16.96 -8.75
N ILE A 252 9.74 18.20 -8.82
CA ILE A 252 8.71 18.62 -9.79
C ILE A 252 9.12 20.00 -10.29
N ALA A 253 8.95 20.27 -11.58
CA ALA A 253 9.30 21.56 -12.21
C ALA A 253 10.77 21.98 -11.99
N GLY A 254 11.67 21.02 -11.75
CA GLY A 254 13.08 21.28 -11.39
C GLY A 254 13.34 21.60 -9.92
N TYR A 255 12.31 21.80 -9.08
CA TYR A 255 12.49 22.00 -7.65
C TYR A 255 12.61 20.66 -6.94
N LYS A 256 13.81 20.36 -6.48
CA LYS A 256 14.12 19.17 -5.71
C LYS A 256 13.93 19.43 -4.23
N GLU A 257 13.39 18.45 -3.51
CA GLU A 257 13.30 18.51 -2.05
C GLU A 257 14.67 18.68 -1.40
N GLU A 258 14.68 19.47 -0.31
CA GLU A 258 15.86 19.75 0.48
C GLU A 258 15.60 19.44 1.96
N PRO A 259 15.83 18.20 2.40
CA PRO A 259 15.56 17.80 3.78
C PRO A 259 16.30 18.64 4.82
N MET A 260 17.54 19.07 4.53
CA MET A 260 18.32 19.93 5.43
C MET A 260 17.73 21.33 5.59
N SER A 261 17.08 21.85 4.55
CA SER A 261 16.43 23.17 4.55
C SER A 261 14.95 23.10 4.92
N TYR A 262 14.42 21.90 5.14
CA TYR A 262 13.01 21.58 5.37
C TYR A 262 12.07 21.92 4.22
N HIS A 263 12.55 21.90 2.96
CA HIS A 263 11.68 22.10 1.80
C HIS A 263 11.23 20.76 1.23
N TYR A 264 9.91 20.58 1.17
CA TYR A 264 9.28 19.33 0.76
C TYR A 264 8.12 19.59 -0.21
N TRP A 265 7.80 18.57 -1.01
CA TRP A 265 6.59 18.51 -1.80
C TRP A 265 5.48 17.84 -1.00
N LEU A 266 4.39 18.55 -0.78
CA LEU A 266 3.20 18.02 -0.11
C LEU A 266 2.08 17.83 -1.13
N LEU A 267 1.53 16.63 -1.19
CA LEU A 267 0.37 16.30 -2.01
C LEU A 267 -0.91 16.52 -1.20
N TYR A 268 -1.84 17.29 -1.74
CA TYR A 268 -3.16 17.54 -1.19
C TYR A 268 -4.23 17.04 -2.15
N ARG A 269 -5.32 16.52 -1.58
CA ARG A 269 -6.57 16.25 -2.30
C ARG A 269 -7.63 17.19 -1.77
N LEU A 270 -8.21 18.01 -2.66
CA LEU A 270 -9.10 19.11 -2.31
C LEU A 270 -10.47 18.93 -2.96
N ASN A 271 -11.50 19.46 -2.29
CA ASN A 271 -12.88 19.44 -2.79
C ASN A 271 -13.17 20.58 -3.78
N SER A 272 -12.25 21.53 -3.91
CA SER A 272 -12.35 22.69 -4.79
C SER A 272 -10.94 23.10 -5.26
N PRO A 273 -10.82 23.90 -6.34
CA PRO A 273 -9.54 24.44 -6.75
C PRO A 273 -8.83 25.15 -5.59
N PRO A 274 -7.49 25.04 -5.48
CA PRO A 274 -6.75 25.64 -4.40
C PRO A 274 -6.73 27.18 -4.50
N ASP A 275 -6.95 27.86 -3.38
CA ASP A 275 -6.94 29.32 -3.28
C ASP A 275 -5.72 29.79 -2.46
N SER A 276 -4.83 30.55 -3.11
CA SER A 276 -3.61 31.09 -2.50
C SER A 276 -3.88 32.00 -1.28
N THR A 277 -5.06 32.61 -1.19
CA THR A 277 -5.42 33.48 -0.06
C THR A 277 -5.86 32.69 1.19
N SER A 278 -6.22 31.42 1.00
CA SER A 278 -6.58 30.48 2.06
C SER A 278 -5.93 29.12 1.81
N PRO A 279 -4.59 29.00 1.99
CA PRO A 279 -3.87 27.76 1.71
C PRO A 279 -4.37 26.57 2.55
N PRO A 280 -4.36 25.34 2.00
CA PRO A 280 -4.84 24.18 2.72
C PRO A 280 -3.94 23.83 3.90
N GLY A 281 -4.56 23.46 5.03
CA GLY A 281 -3.88 22.97 6.22
C GLY A 281 -3.47 21.50 6.10
N ASN A 282 -2.66 21.02 7.05
CA ASN A 282 -2.11 19.66 7.04
C ASN A 282 -3.18 18.56 7.10
N GLN A 283 -4.39 18.86 7.57
CA GLN A 283 -5.52 17.94 7.59
C GLN A 283 -6.06 17.55 6.20
N LEU A 284 -5.68 18.29 5.15
CA LEU A 284 -6.08 18.03 3.75
C LEU A 284 -4.96 17.38 2.92
N VAL A 285 -3.83 17.02 3.56
CA VAL A 285 -2.79 16.23 2.91
C VAL A 285 -3.39 14.89 2.49
N ALA A 286 -3.03 14.43 1.28
CA ALA A 286 -3.55 13.20 0.73
C ALA A 286 -3.23 12.02 1.69
N PRO A 287 -4.17 11.07 1.87
CA PRO A 287 -4.03 9.98 2.84
C PRO A 287 -3.00 8.92 2.41
N GLY A 288 -2.54 8.94 1.17
CA GLY A 288 -1.61 7.96 0.61
C GLY A 288 -0.66 8.59 -0.41
N GLY A 289 0.26 7.77 -0.94
CA GLY A 289 1.17 8.18 -2.01
C GLY A 289 0.46 8.36 -3.35
N VAL A 290 1.21 8.80 -4.36
CA VAL A 290 0.70 9.02 -5.72
C VAL A 290 0.12 7.75 -6.37
N ASP A 291 0.62 6.57 -6.01
CA ASP A 291 0.13 5.28 -6.49
C ASP A 291 -1.15 4.80 -5.78
N ASP A 292 -1.36 5.18 -4.52
CA ASP A 292 -2.51 4.74 -3.73
C ASP A 292 -3.75 5.63 -3.96
N LEU A 293 -3.56 6.77 -4.62
CA LEU A 293 -4.58 7.81 -4.77
C LEU A 293 -5.37 7.63 -6.07
N GLN A 294 -6.56 7.03 -5.96
CA GLN A 294 -7.47 6.85 -7.09
C GLN A 294 -8.16 8.15 -7.50
N ILE A 295 -8.20 8.41 -8.80
CA ILE A 295 -8.78 9.62 -9.38
C ILE A 295 -10.30 9.50 -9.63
N SER A 296 -11.00 10.61 -9.47
CA SER A 296 -12.44 10.74 -9.74
C SER A 296 -12.75 12.08 -10.43
N GLU A 297 -13.86 12.12 -11.18
CA GLU A 297 -14.31 13.33 -11.88
C GLU A 297 -14.41 14.53 -10.94
N GLY A 298 -13.74 15.63 -11.30
CA GLY A 298 -13.76 16.86 -10.53
C GLY A 298 -12.85 16.87 -9.29
N ASP A 299 -12.01 15.85 -9.08
CA ASP A 299 -10.98 15.92 -8.04
C ASP A 299 -9.98 17.05 -8.34
N HIS A 300 -9.57 17.74 -7.27
CA HIS A 300 -8.54 18.79 -7.33
C HIS A 300 -7.31 18.35 -6.55
N TYR A 301 -6.20 18.17 -7.25
CA TYR A 301 -4.92 17.79 -6.67
C TYR A 301 -3.95 18.97 -6.68
N LEU A 302 -3.29 19.17 -5.54
CA LEU A 302 -2.28 20.22 -5.36
C LEU A 302 -0.98 19.59 -4.87
N PHE A 303 0.10 19.80 -5.61
CA PHE A 303 1.45 19.64 -5.08
C PHE A 303 1.98 21.00 -4.64
N TRP A 304 2.37 21.13 -3.38
CA TRP A 304 2.89 22.38 -2.83
C TRP A 304 4.31 22.20 -2.30
N TYR A 305 5.26 22.88 -2.95
CA TYR A 305 6.64 22.98 -2.50
C TYR A 305 6.78 24.09 -1.47
N LYS A 306 6.98 23.75 -0.20
CA LYS A 306 7.11 24.73 0.88
C LYS A 306 8.03 24.26 1.98
N LYS A 307 8.40 25.21 2.83
CA LYS A 307 9.10 24.93 4.07
C LYS A 307 8.14 24.41 5.14
N LEU A 308 8.49 23.29 5.78
CA LEU A 308 7.81 22.74 6.97
C LEU A 308 8.36 23.31 8.28
#